data_AF-A0A9D6J746-F1
#
_entry.id   AF-A0A9D6J746-F1
#
_cell.length_a   1.000
_cell.length_b   1.000
_cell.length_c   1.000
_cell.angle_alpha   90.00
_cell.angle_beta   90.00
_cell.angle_gamma   90.00
#
_symmetry.space_group_name_H-M   'P 1'
#
loop_
_entity.id
_entity.type
_entity.pdbx_description
1 polymer ?
#
loop_
_entity_poly.entity_id
_entity_poly.type
_entity_poly.pdbx_seq_one_letter_code
_entity_poly.pdbx_strand_id
1 'polypeptide(L)' 'TLETIELAKRAGYSAVISHRSGETEDTTIADLAVATNIGQIKTGSASRTDRICKYNRLLRIEEELAEGAQFLGLDLFKNR' A
#
# COMPACT_ATOMS: atom_id res chain seq x y z
N THR A 1 -2.75 10.33 10.12
CA THR A 1 -2.23 9.29 9.20
C THR A 1 -1.05 9.77 8.38
N LEU A 2 -1.21 10.78 7.51
CA LEU A 2 -0.12 11.30 6.68
C LEU A 2 1.06 11.83 7.51
N GLU A 3 0.79 12.60 8.56
CA GLU A 3 1.82 13.11 9.47
C GLU A 3 2.67 12.00 10.10
N THR A 4 2.04 10.89 10.48
CA THR A 4 2.72 9.72 11.05
C THR A 4 3.61 9.04 10.00
N ILE A 5 3.12 8.91 8.77
CA ILE A 5 3.89 8.36 7.65
C ILE A 5 5.11 9.24 7.36
N GLU A 6 4.92 10.56 7.28
CA GLU A 6 6.00 11.51 7.03
C GLU A 6 6.99 11.62 8.20
N LEU A 7 6.53 11.45 9.44
CA LEU A 7 7.42 11.33 10.59
C LEU A 7 8.28 10.06 10.50
N ALA A 8 7.66 8.91 10.18
CA ALA A 8 8.38 7.65 10.03
C ALA A 8 9.44 7.74 8.91
N LYS A 9 9.06 8.28 7.75
CA LYS A 9 9.98 8.49 6.62
C LYS A 9 11.17 9.39 7.01
N ARG A 10 10.91 10.53 7.65
CA ARG A 10 11.96 11.46 8.11
C ARG A 10 12.90 10.82 9.14
N ALA A 11 12.40 9.89 9.93
CA ALA A 11 13.19 9.13 10.89
C ALA A 11 13.91 7.92 10.27
N GLY A 12 13.77 7.66 8.97
CA GLY A 12 14.37 6.49 8.29
C GLY A 12 13.62 5.17 8.50
N TYR A 13 12.41 5.20 9.07
CA TYR A 13 11.59 4.01 9.31
C TYR A 13 10.76 3.63 8.07
N SER A 14 10.53 2.33 7.88
CA SER A 14 9.36 1.87 7.10
C SER A 14 8.09 2.19 7.85
N ALA A 15 7.06 2.60 7.12
CA ALA A 15 5.69 2.33 7.51
C ALA A 15 5.09 1.25 6.60
N VAL A 16 4.08 0.55 7.10
CA VAL A 16 3.30 -0.41 6.32
C VAL A 16 1.85 -0.05 6.51
N ILE A 17 1.15 0.28 5.42
CA ILE A 17 -0.29 0.49 5.47
C ILE A 17 -0.95 -0.87 5.72
N SER A 18 -1.85 -0.97 6.69
CA SER A 18 -2.42 -2.27 7.08
C SER A 18 -3.92 -2.23 7.27
N HIS A 19 -4.55 -3.36 6.94
CA HIS A 19 -5.96 -3.62 7.22
C HIS A 19 -6.21 -3.96 8.71
N ARG A 20 -7.47 -4.14 9.09
CA ARG A 20 -7.85 -4.69 10.40
C ARG A 20 -8.46 -6.09 10.29
N SER A 21 -8.68 -6.77 11.43
CA SER A 21 -9.27 -8.12 11.44
C SER A 21 -10.71 -8.13 10.91
N GLY A 22 -11.51 -7.11 11.22
CA GLY A 22 -12.77 -6.80 10.56
C GLY A 22 -12.55 -5.76 9.46
N GLU A 23 -12.99 -6.05 8.24
CA GLU A 23 -12.85 -5.17 7.07
C GLU A 23 -14.17 -5.10 6.29
N THR A 24 -14.29 -4.06 5.49
CA THR A 24 -15.39 -3.86 4.53
C THR A 24 -14.86 -3.99 3.10
N GLU A 25 -15.68 -3.68 2.10
CA GLU A 25 -15.26 -3.53 0.71
C GLU A 25 -14.48 -2.22 0.43
N ASP A 26 -14.36 -1.30 1.40
CA ASP A 26 -13.62 -0.05 1.25
C ASP A 26 -12.16 -0.33 0.83
N THR A 27 -11.65 0.40 -0.16
CA THR A 27 -10.30 0.20 -0.68
C THR A 27 -9.35 1.36 -0.40
N THR A 28 -9.73 2.30 0.48
CA THR A 28 -8.99 3.55 0.74
C THR A 28 -7.52 3.29 1.08
N ILE A 29 -7.21 2.19 1.76
CA ILE A 29 -5.84 1.84 2.15
C ILE A 29 -4.94 1.47 0.95
N ALA A 30 -5.50 1.03 -0.18
CA ALA A 30 -4.74 0.78 -1.41
C ALA A 30 -4.30 2.10 -2.04
N ASP A 31 -5.23 3.03 -2.24
CA ASP A 31 -4.95 4.38 -2.75
C ASP A 31 -3.99 5.14 -1.83
N LEU A 32 -4.17 5.04 -0.51
CA LEU A 32 -3.25 5.66 0.47
C LEU A 32 -1.82 5.12 0.36
N ALA A 33 -1.65 3.81 0.15
CA ALA A 33 -0.32 3.20 0.03
C ALA A 33 0.44 3.72 -1.21
N VAL A 34 -0.27 3.87 -2.34
CA VAL A 34 0.31 4.40 -3.58
C VAL A 34 0.54 5.90 -3.48
N ALA A 35 -0.46 6.67 -3.02
CA ALA A 35 -0.36 8.13 -2.89
C ALA A 35 0.79 8.58 -1.97
N THR A 36 1.16 7.75 -0.99
CA THR A 36 2.28 8.03 -0.09
C THR A 36 3.61 7.42 -0.52
N ASN A 37 3.67 6.68 -1.64
CA ASN A 37 4.86 5.96 -2.11
C ASN A 37 5.55 5.16 -0.99
N ILE A 38 4.76 4.54 -0.10
CA ILE A 38 5.29 3.88 1.09
C ILE A 38 5.93 2.51 0.78
N GLY A 39 5.62 1.96 -0.39
CA GLY A 39 6.20 0.73 -0.92
C GLY A 39 5.68 -0.57 -0.29
N GLN A 40 4.92 -0.52 0.81
CA GLN A 40 4.40 -1.72 1.48
C GLN A 40 2.94 -1.57 1.92
N ILE A 41 2.19 -2.65 1.72
CA ILE A 41 0.81 -2.80 2.20
C ILE A 41 0.60 -4.21 2.75
N LYS A 42 -0.13 -4.32 3.87
CA LYS A 42 -0.54 -5.57 4.50
C LYS A 42 -2.06 -5.65 4.57
N THR A 43 -2.67 -6.23 3.54
CA THR A 43 -4.14 -6.24 3.38
C THR A 43 -4.80 -7.62 3.39
N GLY A 44 -4.09 -8.66 3.83
CA GLY A 44 -4.67 -9.98 4.14
C GLY A 44 -4.24 -11.09 3.20
N SER A 45 -4.96 -12.20 3.23
CA SER A 45 -4.72 -13.33 2.32
C SER A 45 -5.35 -13.06 0.94
N ALA A 46 -5.00 -13.87 -0.05
CA ALA A 46 -5.62 -13.92 -1.38
C ALA A 46 -6.99 -14.65 -1.34
N SER A 47 -7.82 -14.33 -0.34
CA SER A 47 -9.17 -14.86 -0.18
C SER A 47 -10.02 -13.89 0.62
N ARG A 48 -11.35 -14.07 0.53
CA ARG A 48 -12.39 -13.18 1.08
C ARG A 48 -12.41 -11.80 0.42
N THR A 49 -13.62 -11.35 0.05
CA THR A 49 -13.83 -10.11 -0.71
C THR A 49 -13.32 -8.87 0.02
N ASP A 50 -13.42 -8.83 1.34
CA ASP A 50 -12.95 -7.73 2.18
C ASP A 50 -11.42 -7.51 2.12
N ARG A 51 -10.67 -8.48 1.59
CA ARG A 51 -9.22 -8.41 1.32
C ARG A 51 -8.95 -8.21 -0.16
N ILE A 52 -9.60 -9.03 -1.00
CA ILE A 52 -9.43 -9.03 -2.46
C ILE A 52 -9.81 -7.67 -3.07
N CYS A 53 -10.80 -6.95 -2.54
CA CYS A 53 -11.15 -5.62 -3.04
C CYS A 53 -9.95 -4.66 -3.04
N LYS A 54 -9.08 -4.70 -2.01
CA LYS A 54 -7.87 -3.86 -1.94
C LYS A 54 -6.84 -4.26 -2.98
N TYR A 55 -6.61 -5.56 -3.19
CA TYR A 55 -5.74 -6.04 -4.27
C TYR A 55 -6.26 -5.65 -5.65
N ASN A 56 -7.56 -5.81 -5.89
CA ASN A 56 -8.20 -5.40 -7.14
C ASN A 56 -8.13 -3.88 -7.35
N ARG A 57 -8.10 -3.08 -6.28
CA ARG A 57 -7.86 -1.64 -6.40
C ARG A 57 -6.41 -1.35 -6.78
N LEU A 58 -5.43 -2.04 -6.20
CA LEU A 58 -4.02 -1.90 -6.61
C LEU A 58 -3.80 -2.22 -8.09
N LEU A 59 -4.43 -3.29 -8.61
CA LEU A 59 -4.38 -3.62 -10.04
C LEU A 59 -4.95 -2.51 -10.92
N ARG A 60 -6.05 -1.88 -10.49
CA ARG A 60 -6.63 -0.72 -11.22
C ARG A 60 -5.74 0.51 -11.15
N ILE A 61 -5.13 0.79 -9.99
CA ILE A 61 -4.19 1.91 -9.86
C ILE A 61 -2.96 1.68 -10.75
N GLU A 62 -2.44 0.45 -10.81
CA GLU A 62 -1.36 0.09 -11.72
C GLU A 62 -1.74 0.29 -13.19
N GLU A 63 -2.95 -0.14 -13.58
CA GLU A 63 -3.50 0.11 -14.92
C GLU A 63 -3.66 1.60 -15.22
N GLU A 64 -4.17 2.39 -14.28
CA GLU A 64 -4.33 3.85 -14.38
C GLU A 64 -3.00 4.59 -14.53
N LEU A 65 -1.95 4.12 -13.85
CA LEU A 65 -0.60 4.71 -13.91
C LEU A 65 0.18 4.31 -15.17
N ALA A 66 -0.18 3.18 -15.81
CA ALA A 66 0.45 2.64 -17.00
C ALA A 66 1.99 2.62 -16.87
N GLU A 67 2.71 3.26 -17.81
CA GLU A 67 4.19 3.32 -17.81
C GLU A 67 4.79 4.04 -16.59
N GLY A 68 3.98 4.80 -15.86
CA GLY A 68 4.39 5.48 -14.62
C GLY A 68 4.39 4.56 -13.39
N ALA A 69 3.84 3.36 -13.47
CA ALA A 69 3.79 2.43 -12.34
C ALA A 69 5.19 1.88 -12.02
N GLN A 70 5.53 1.81 -10.72
CA GLN A 70 6.79 1.23 -10.26
C GLN A 70 6.55 0.25 -9.11
N PHE A 71 7.06 -0.98 -9.28
CA PHE A 71 7.11 -1.98 -8.22
C PHE A 71 8.57 -2.21 -7.79
N LEU A 72 8.94 -1.70 -6.62
CA LEU A 72 10.33 -1.74 -6.15
C LEU A 72 10.78 -3.14 -5.66
N GLY A 73 9.87 -4.06 -5.38
CA GLY A 73 10.22 -5.40 -4.87
C GLY A 73 11.21 -5.34 -3.70
N LEU A 74 12.34 -6.06 -3.83
CA LEU A 74 13.40 -6.05 -2.81
C LEU A 74 14.24 -4.77 -2.79
N ASP A 75 14.22 -3.97 -3.86
CA ASP A 75 14.99 -2.73 -3.96
C ASP A 75 14.52 -1.68 -2.97
N LEU A 76 13.27 -1.80 -2.48
CA LEU A 76 12.72 -0.99 -1.41
C LEU A 76 13.58 -1.00 -0.14
N PHE A 77 14.34 -2.07 0.10
CA PHE A 77 15.17 -2.25 1.29
C PHE A 77 16.67 -1.98 1.06
N LYS A 78 17.10 -1.72 -0.19
CA LYS A 78 18.53 -1.63 -0.54
C LYS A 78 19.23 -0.34 -0.09
N ASN A 79 18.47 0.75 0.09
CA ASN A 79 19.00 2.07 0.44
C ASN A 79 18.59 2.51 1.85
N ARG A 80 18.58 1.56 2.79
CA ARG A 80 18.41 1.82 4.23
C ARG A 80 19.69 1.59 4.98
#